data_AF-A0A5C2CW20-F1
#
_entry.id   AF-A0A5C2CW20-F1
#
_cell.length_a   1.000
_cell.length_b   1.000
_cell.length_c   1.000
_cell.angle_alpha   90.00
_cell.angle_beta   90.00
_cell.angle_gamma   90.00
#
_symmetry.space_group_name_H-M   'P 1'
#
loop_
_entity.id
_entity.type
_entity.pdbx_description
1 polymer ?
#
loop_
_entity_poly.entity_id
_entity_poly.type
_entity_poly.pdbx_seq_one_letter_code
_entity_poly.pdbx_strand_id
1 'polypeptide(L)'
;MATSNPVLRYLASWKNLAGCAGGLLGLGLHFAGLAGAYWVLVVIGLYGVGALAAPPERITLVTAPEEEAGQLRTELDALVGRVRGFRVPGEVAPKIAEIAEVLRGMLDRPRELRADPDALHAVTRLVGTDLPLSLQTYLNLPWWYAAARGSGTELVRQLDLLHADAVRVAERFHAADAQRQADHTRYLEDRG
;
A
#
# COMPACT_ATOMS: atom_id res chain seq x y z
N MET A 1 -2.97 17.95 -34.54
CA MET A 1 -1.67 17.59 -33.93
C MET A 1 -1.30 18.63 -32.88
N ALA A 2 -1.35 18.25 -31.62
CA ALA A 2 -0.57 18.82 -30.51
C ALA A 2 -0.61 17.77 -29.40
N THR A 3 0.55 17.21 -29.10
CA THR A 3 0.79 16.01 -28.28
C THR A 3 0.72 16.36 -26.79
N SER A 4 -0.40 16.03 -26.14
CA SER A 4 -0.50 16.11 -24.67
C SER A 4 0.26 14.95 -24.04
N ASN A 5 1.54 15.17 -23.74
CA ASN A 5 2.45 14.14 -23.29
C ASN A 5 2.33 13.91 -21.76
N PRO A 6 1.82 12.76 -21.28
CA PRO A 6 1.60 12.49 -19.84
C PRO A 6 2.88 12.45 -19.00
N VAL A 7 4.04 12.32 -19.66
CA VAL A 7 5.37 12.32 -19.04
C VAL A 7 5.73 13.68 -18.42
N LEU A 8 5.29 14.78 -19.03
CA LEU A 8 5.56 16.14 -18.52
C LEU A 8 4.79 16.44 -17.23
N ARG A 9 3.60 15.87 -17.05
CA ARG A 9 2.80 16.02 -15.83
C ARG A 9 3.35 15.20 -14.66
N TYR A 10 4.07 14.12 -14.94
CA TYR A 10 4.78 13.32 -13.94
C TYR A 10 6.08 13.99 -13.48
N LEU A 11 6.79 14.67 -14.40
CA LEU A 11 7.97 15.47 -14.08
C LEU A 11 7.65 16.79 -13.37
N ALA A 12 6.40 17.26 -13.45
CA ALA A 12 5.89 18.40 -12.68
C ALA A 12 5.33 18.02 -11.28
N SER A 13 5.56 16.79 -10.82
CA SER A 13 5.35 16.44 -9.41
C SER A 13 6.49 17.06 -8.59
N TRP A 14 6.19 18.18 -7.94
CA TRP A 14 7.07 19.03 -7.10
C TRP A 14 7.99 18.27 -6.12
N LYS A 15 7.64 17.01 -5.82
CA LYS A 15 8.33 16.12 -4.86
C LYS A 15 9.55 15.41 -5.46
N ASN A 16 9.57 15.11 -6.76
CA ASN A 16 10.76 14.49 -7.41
C ASN A 16 11.81 15.54 -7.81
N LEU A 17 11.39 16.75 -8.15
CA LEU A 17 12.32 17.85 -8.47
C LEU A 17 13.09 18.31 -7.23
N ALA A 18 12.43 18.38 -6.06
CA ALA A 18 13.07 18.75 -4.80
C ALA A 18 14.04 17.67 -4.29
N GLY A 19 13.67 16.39 -4.41
CA GLY A 19 14.53 15.25 -4.02
C GLY A 19 15.75 15.06 -4.92
N CYS A 20 15.59 15.16 -6.24
CA CYS A 20 16.71 15.09 -7.18
C CYS A 20 17.62 16.33 -7.13
N ALA A 21 17.08 17.53 -6.95
CA ALA A 21 17.90 18.73 -6.77
C ALA A 21 18.71 18.67 -5.47
N GLY A 22 18.12 18.18 -4.37
CA GLY A 22 18.82 17.95 -3.10
C GLY A 22 19.89 16.85 -3.19
N GLY A 23 19.59 15.75 -3.88
CA GLY A 23 20.55 14.67 -4.11
C GLY A 23 21.74 15.06 -5.00
N LEU A 24 21.49 15.85 -6.05
CA LEU A 24 22.55 16.37 -6.94
C LEU A 24 23.42 17.44 -6.25
N LEU A 25 22.85 18.28 -5.39
CA LEU A 25 23.60 19.24 -4.55
C LEU A 25 24.47 18.52 -3.51
N GLY A 26 23.95 17.47 -2.85
CA GLY A 26 24.71 16.66 -1.90
C GLY A 26 25.86 15.90 -2.56
N LEU A 27 25.64 15.36 -3.77
CA LEU A 27 26.68 14.67 -4.54
C LEU A 27 27.74 15.64 -5.09
N GLY A 28 27.34 16.84 -5.54
CA GLY A 28 28.27 17.90 -5.96
C GLY A 28 29.17 18.41 -4.83
N LEU A 29 28.65 18.48 -3.60
CA LEU A 29 29.41 18.89 -2.43
C LEU A 29 30.41 17.82 -1.96
N HIS A 30 30.10 16.53 -2.18
CA HIS A 30 30.97 15.40 -1.88
C HIS A 30 32.22 15.36 -2.77
N PHE A 31 32.06 15.63 -4.07
CA PHE A 31 33.19 15.66 -5.01
C PHE A 31 34.06 16.93 -4.91
N ALA A 32 33.57 18.00 -4.29
CA ALA A 32 34.31 19.26 -4.09
C ALA A 32 35.36 19.22 -2.96
N GLY A 33 35.55 18.07 -2.29
CA GLY A 33 36.65 17.87 -1.34
C GLY A 33 36.57 18.66 -0.02
N LEU A 34 35.39 19.19 0.33
CA LEU A 34 35.17 20.06 1.48
C LEU A 34 34.62 19.32 2.72
N ALA A 35 34.90 18.01 2.85
CA ALA A 35 34.51 17.22 4.00
C ALA A 35 35.56 17.33 5.13
N GLY A 36 35.63 18.51 5.75
CA GLY A 36 36.24 18.64 7.09
C GLY A 36 35.34 18.08 8.20
N ALA A 37 35.71 18.32 9.46
CA ALA A 37 35.12 17.76 10.69
C ALA A 37 33.60 17.96 10.94
N TYR A 38 32.86 18.59 10.03
CA TYR A 38 31.44 18.94 10.17
C TYR A 38 30.48 18.02 9.38
N TRP A 39 30.98 16.93 8.79
CA TRP A 39 30.15 15.94 8.07
C TRP A 39 28.98 15.41 8.93
N VAL A 40 29.19 15.28 10.24
CA VAL A 40 28.15 14.82 11.18
C VAL A 40 27.00 15.82 11.28
N LEU A 41 27.26 17.14 11.24
CA LEU A 41 26.20 18.15 11.25
C LEU A 41 25.39 18.14 9.95
N VAL A 42 26.03 17.81 8.82
CA VAL A 42 25.34 17.66 7.54
C VAL A 42 24.45 16.42 7.55
N VAL A 43 24.92 15.29 8.09
CA VAL A 43 24.11 14.07 8.26
C VAL A 43 22.95 14.31 9.23
N ILE A 44 23.16 15.01 10.34
CA ILE A 44 22.10 15.38 11.30
C ILE A 44 21.08 16.32 10.65
N GLY A 45 21.54 17.29 9.84
CA GLY A 45 20.66 18.18 9.09
C GLY A 45 19.84 17.44 8.03
N LEU A 46 20.46 16.54 7.26
CA LEU A 46 19.77 15.75 6.23
C LEU A 46 18.80 14.73 6.86
N TYR A 47 19.21 14.09 7.95
CA TYR A 47 18.35 13.19 8.73
C TYR A 47 17.21 13.96 9.39
N GLY A 48 17.46 15.17 9.90
CA GLY A 48 16.45 16.06 10.45
C GLY A 48 15.42 16.47 9.39
N VAL A 49 15.85 16.79 8.17
CA VAL A 49 14.95 17.09 7.05
C VAL A 49 14.19 15.85 6.58
N GLY A 50 14.83 14.66 6.59
CA GLY A 50 14.16 13.38 6.33
C GLY A 50 13.13 13.01 7.40
N ALA A 51 13.43 13.28 8.67
CA ALA A 51 12.55 13.04 9.81
C ALA A 51 11.40 14.06 9.91
N LEU A 52 11.62 15.30 9.44
CA LEU A 52 10.57 16.31 9.28
C LEU A 52 9.73 16.11 8.01
N ALA A 53 10.23 15.35 7.03
CA ALA A 53 9.51 14.92 5.84
C ALA A 53 8.74 13.60 6.04
N ALA A 54 9.08 12.82 7.08
CA ALA A 54 8.18 11.82 7.61
C ALA A 54 6.96 12.55 8.20
N PRO A 55 5.72 12.24 7.76
CA PRO A 55 4.56 12.86 8.38
C PRO A 55 4.59 12.50 9.87
N PRO A 56 4.55 13.47 10.79
CA PRO A 56 4.44 13.15 12.20
C PRO A 56 3.16 12.34 12.38
N GLU A 57 3.27 11.12 12.89
CA GLU A 57 2.13 10.34 13.38
C GLU A 57 1.44 11.19 14.45
N ARG A 58 0.36 11.86 14.05
CA ARG A 58 -0.44 12.65 14.97
C ARG A 58 -1.19 11.64 15.81
N ILE A 59 -0.80 11.51 17.08
CA ILE A 59 -1.51 10.68 18.05
C ILE A 59 -2.89 11.32 18.27
N THR A 60 -3.85 10.97 17.42
CA THR A 60 -5.24 11.36 17.55
C THR A 60 -5.93 10.30 18.39
N LEU A 61 -6.23 10.62 19.65
CA LEU A 61 -6.76 9.67 20.64
C LEU A 61 -8.18 9.16 20.29
N VAL A 62 -8.86 9.77 19.32
CA VAL A 62 -10.12 9.29 18.73
C VAL A 62 -10.15 9.66 17.24
N THR A 63 -9.65 8.77 16.36
CA THR A 63 -9.81 8.94 14.90
C THR A 63 -11.25 8.60 14.49
N ALA A 64 -11.82 9.37 13.57
CA ALA A 64 -13.12 9.04 13.01
C ALA A 64 -13.01 7.76 12.14
N PRO A 65 -13.94 6.80 12.27
CA PRO A 65 -13.95 5.56 11.48
C PRO A 65 -13.77 5.79 9.98
N GLU A 66 -14.43 6.81 9.47
CA GLU A 66 -14.44 7.19 8.07
C GLU A 66 -13.08 7.69 7.59
N GLU A 67 -12.34 8.39 8.45
CA GLU A 67 -11.04 8.97 8.14
C GLU A 67 -9.97 7.87 8.08
N GLU A 68 -9.94 6.96 9.06
CA GLU A 68 -9.00 5.84 9.08
C GLU A 68 -9.20 4.89 7.89
N ALA A 69 -10.45 4.51 7.61
CA ALA A 69 -10.74 3.70 6.43
C ALA A 69 -10.45 4.44 5.12
N GLY A 70 -10.62 5.77 5.09
CA GLY A 70 -10.23 6.61 3.95
C GLY A 70 -8.72 6.61 3.69
N GLN A 71 -7.92 6.69 4.75
CA GLN A 71 -6.45 6.60 4.66
C GLN A 71 -6.01 5.24 4.12
N LEU A 72 -6.52 4.15 4.70
CA LEU A 72 -6.21 2.78 4.24
C LEU A 72 -6.63 2.54 2.78
N ARG A 73 -7.79 3.06 2.36
CA ARG A 73 -8.21 3.00 0.94
C ARG A 73 -7.23 3.74 0.03
N THR A 74 -6.82 4.93 0.43
CA THR A 74 -5.87 5.74 -0.34
C THR A 74 -4.51 5.04 -0.47
N GLU A 75 -4.03 4.41 0.60
CA GLU A 75 -2.79 3.64 0.59
C GLU A 75 -2.88 2.41 -0.32
N LEU A 76 -3.98 1.67 -0.24
CA LEU A 76 -4.28 0.53 -1.10
C LEU A 76 -4.32 0.94 -2.58
N ASP A 77 -5.02 2.03 -2.91
CA ASP A 77 -5.12 2.54 -4.27
C ASP A 77 -3.76 3.02 -4.80
N ALA A 78 -2.97 3.69 -3.95
CA ALA A 78 -1.61 4.09 -4.29
C ALA A 78 -0.68 2.89 -4.52
N LEU A 79 -0.88 1.79 -3.80
CA LEU A 79 -0.14 0.54 -3.97
C LEU A 79 -0.50 -0.14 -5.30
N VAL A 80 -1.80 -0.33 -5.57
CA VAL A 80 -2.31 -0.88 -6.84
C VAL A 80 -1.82 -0.05 -8.02
N GLY A 81 -1.89 1.27 -7.91
CA GLY A 81 -1.43 2.21 -8.93
C GLY A 81 0.07 2.12 -9.19
N ARG A 82 0.89 2.01 -8.15
CA ARG A 82 2.35 1.84 -8.26
C ARG A 82 2.73 0.55 -8.97
N VAL A 83 2.08 -0.57 -8.65
CA VAL A 83 2.39 -1.88 -9.24
C VAL A 83 2.21 -1.89 -10.75
N ARG A 84 1.20 -1.18 -11.28
CA ARG A 84 0.97 -1.06 -12.73
C ARG A 84 2.14 -0.41 -13.47
N GLY A 85 2.97 0.38 -12.79
CA GLY A 85 4.17 1.01 -13.36
C GLY A 85 5.42 0.12 -13.36
N PHE A 86 5.40 -1.01 -12.65
CA PHE A 86 6.55 -1.92 -12.55
C PHE A 86 6.42 -3.12 -13.48
N ARG A 87 7.57 -3.68 -13.88
CA ARG A 87 7.62 -4.92 -14.65
C ARG A 87 7.43 -6.11 -13.70
N VAL A 88 6.20 -6.56 -13.54
CA VAL A 88 5.81 -7.74 -12.75
C VAL A 88 5.32 -8.88 -13.65
N PRO A 89 5.31 -10.14 -13.16
CA PRO A 89 4.64 -11.23 -13.85
C PRO A 89 3.17 -10.91 -14.13
N GLY A 90 2.63 -11.41 -15.24
CA GLY A 90 1.27 -11.06 -15.71
C GLY A 90 0.15 -11.40 -14.71
N GLU A 91 0.37 -12.36 -13.82
CA GLU A 91 -0.58 -12.80 -12.80
C GLU A 91 -0.58 -11.95 -11.52
N VAL A 92 0.46 -11.14 -11.30
CA VAL A 92 0.61 -10.35 -10.05
C VAL A 92 -0.38 -9.19 -9.99
N ALA A 93 -0.50 -8.43 -11.09
CA ALA A 93 -1.43 -7.31 -11.17
C ALA A 93 -2.91 -7.69 -10.95
N PRO A 94 -3.46 -8.74 -11.60
CA PRO A 94 -4.84 -9.16 -11.35
C PRO A 94 -5.05 -9.67 -9.91
N LYS A 95 -4.13 -10.46 -9.35
CA LYS A 95 -4.25 -10.94 -7.95
C LYS A 95 -4.27 -9.80 -6.93
N ILE A 96 -3.46 -8.77 -7.15
CA ILE A 96 -3.48 -7.58 -6.29
C ILE A 96 -4.79 -6.80 -6.43
N ALA A 97 -5.36 -6.75 -7.64
CA ALA A 97 -6.68 -6.15 -7.83
C ALA A 97 -7.76 -6.96 -7.09
N GLU A 98 -7.75 -8.30 -7.17
CA GLU A 98 -8.68 -9.17 -6.43
C GLU A 98 -8.58 -8.97 -4.91
N ILE A 99 -7.35 -8.92 -4.36
CA ILE A 99 -7.15 -8.60 -2.94
C ILE A 99 -7.70 -7.20 -2.62
N ALA A 100 -7.42 -6.21 -3.47
CA ALA A 100 -7.87 -4.85 -3.25
C ALA A 100 -9.40 -4.72 -3.25
N GLU A 101 -10.11 -5.44 -4.13
CA GLU A 101 -11.57 -5.47 -4.14
C GLU A 101 -12.14 -6.02 -2.83
N VAL A 102 -11.59 -7.13 -2.31
CA VAL A 102 -12.03 -7.70 -1.03
C VAL A 102 -11.80 -6.73 0.13
N LEU A 103 -10.62 -6.11 0.19
CA LEU A 103 -10.28 -5.15 1.23
C LEU A 103 -11.14 -3.88 1.15
N ARG A 104 -11.43 -3.38 -0.05
CA ARG A 104 -12.33 -2.23 -0.26
C ARG A 104 -13.74 -2.53 0.24
N GLY A 105 -14.27 -3.73 0.01
CA GLY A 105 -15.59 -4.12 0.51
C GLY A 105 -15.74 -3.96 2.02
N MET A 106 -14.68 -4.26 2.79
CA MET A 106 -14.66 -4.04 4.24
C MET A 106 -14.45 -2.55 4.59
N LEU A 107 -13.55 -1.86 3.89
CA LEU A 107 -13.25 -0.43 4.12
C LEU A 107 -14.42 0.51 3.78
N ASP A 108 -15.34 0.07 2.92
CA ASP A 108 -16.57 0.80 2.60
C ASP A 108 -17.61 0.78 3.73
N ARG A 109 -17.38 -0.04 4.77
CA ARG A 109 -18.19 -0.08 6.00
C ARG A 109 -17.37 0.30 7.23
N PRO A 110 -16.86 1.55 7.31
CA PRO A 110 -15.87 1.96 8.32
C PRO A 110 -16.34 1.80 9.77
N ARG A 111 -17.64 1.96 10.04
CA ARG A 111 -18.20 1.85 11.40
C ARG A 111 -18.30 0.40 11.86
N GLU A 112 -18.74 -0.48 10.97
CA GLU A 112 -18.79 -1.93 11.22
C GLU A 112 -17.37 -2.47 11.38
N LEU A 113 -16.44 -2.05 10.51
CA LEU A 113 -15.04 -2.45 10.59
C LEU A 113 -14.40 -2.03 11.92
N ARG A 114 -14.69 -0.83 12.43
CA ARG A 114 -14.19 -0.37 13.73
C ARG A 114 -14.80 -1.13 14.91
N ALA A 115 -16.01 -1.67 14.76
CA ALA A 115 -16.66 -2.50 15.76
C ALA A 115 -16.09 -3.92 15.82
N ASP A 116 -15.31 -4.32 14.81
CA ASP A 116 -14.59 -5.59 14.74
C ASP A 116 -13.06 -5.35 14.76
N PRO A 117 -12.42 -5.35 15.95
CA PRO A 117 -10.99 -5.09 16.08
C PRO A 117 -10.10 -6.09 15.32
N ASP A 118 -10.55 -7.34 15.19
CA ASP A 118 -9.79 -8.39 14.51
C ASP A 118 -9.79 -8.15 12.99
N ALA A 119 -10.95 -7.81 12.42
CA ALA A 119 -11.06 -7.44 11.02
C ALA A 119 -10.28 -6.15 10.71
N LEU A 120 -10.40 -5.12 11.56
CA LEU A 120 -9.62 -3.88 11.41
C LEU A 120 -8.12 -4.15 11.45
N HIS A 121 -7.64 -4.91 12.43
CA HIS A 121 -6.23 -5.26 12.54
C HIS A 121 -5.73 -6.02 11.31
N ALA A 122 -6.51 -6.99 10.82
CA ALA A 122 -6.14 -7.76 9.64
C ALA A 122 -6.07 -6.87 8.38
N VAL A 123 -7.04 -5.97 8.17
CA VAL A 123 -7.02 -5.04 7.03
C VAL A 123 -5.82 -4.10 7.11
N THR A 124 -5.56 -3.50 8.28
CA THR A 124 -4.41 -2.61 8.47
C THR A 124 -3.08 -3.35 8.22
N ARG A 125 -2.95 -4.59 8.71
CA ARG A 125 -1.76 -5.43 8.48
C ARG A 125 -1.58 -5.78 7.00
N LEU A 126 -2.65 -6.19 6.32
CA LEU A 126 -2.61 -6.57 4.90
C LEU A 126 -2.26 -5.38 4.00
N VAL A 127 -2.90 -4.23 4.21
CA VAL A 127 -2.68 -3.01 3.42
C VAL A 127 -1.32 -2.37 3.74
N GLY A 128 -1.00 -2.21 5.02
CA GLY A 128 0.14 -1.43 5.48
C GLY A 128 1.47 -2.21 5.50
N THR A 129 1.43 -3.53 5.64
CA THR A 129 2.64 -4.34 5.85
C THR A 129 2.76 -5.51 4.87
N ASP A 130 1.83 -6.47 4.90
CA ASP A 130 2.04 -7.78 4.26
C ASP A 130 2.10 -7.67 2.72
N LEU A 131 1.19 -6.90 2.12
CA LEU A 131 1.14 -6.71 0.67
C LEU A 131 2.30 -5.84 0.17
N PRO A 132 2.61 -4.66 0.78
CA PRO A 132 3.79 -3.89 0.42
C PRO A 132 5.10 -4.66 0.58
N LEU A 133 5.26 -5.43 1.66
CA LEU A 133 6.48 -6.18 1.95
C LEU A 133 6.74 -7.28 0.92
N SER A 134 5.71 -8.05 0.55
CA SER A 134 5.82 -9.13 -0.45
C SER A 134 6.26 -8.56 -1.80
N LEU A 135 5.64 -7.46 -2.22
CA LEU A 135 5.98 -6.75 -3.45
C LEU A 135 7.38 -6.13 -3.40
N GLN A 136 7.71 -5.43 -2.32
CA GLN A 136 9.01 -4.79 -2.14
C GLN A 136 10.13 -5.82 -2.19
N THR A 137 9.95 -6.95 -1.50
CA THR A 137 10.91 -8.05 -1.51
C THR A 137 11.16 -8.52 -2.93
N TYR A 138 10.12 -8.81 -3.70
CA TYR A 138 10.26 -9.23 -5.10
C TYR A 138 10.91 -8.16 -5.99
N LEU A 139 10.47 -6.90 -5.89
CA LEU A 139 10.95 -5.81 -6.74
C LEU A 139 12.39 -5.41 -6.45
N ASN A 140 12.87 -5.66 -5.23
CA ASN A 140 14.27 -5.42 -4.84
C ASN A 140 15.24 -6.49 -5.35
N LEU A 141 14.75 -7.63 -5.87
CA LEU A 141 15.61 -8.64 -6.45
C LEU A 141 16.12 -8.21 -7.83
N PRO A 142 17.41 -8.42 -8.14
CA PRO A 142 17.90 -8.31 -9.51
C PRO A 142 17.12 -9.24 -10.44
N TRP A 143 16.71 -8.74 -11.61
CA TRP A 143 15.83 -9.46 -12.54
C TRP A 143 16.38 -10.84 -12.96
N TRP A 144 17.70 -10.97 -13.13
CA TRP A 144 18.36 -12.22 -13.49
C TRP A 144 18.28 -13.27 -12.37
N TYR A 145 18.33 -12.82 -11.11
CA TYR A 145 18.21 -13.67 -9.95
C TYR A 145 16.75 -14.10 -9.72
N ALA A 146 15.82 -13.16 -9.88
CA ALA A 146 14.37 -13.43 -9.79
C ALA A 146 13.92 -14.45 -10.85
N ALA A 147 14.42 -14.33 -12.09
CA ALA A 147 14.13 -15.28 -13.16
C ALA A 147 14.71 -16.68 -12.87
N ALA A 148 15.98 -16.75 -12.47
CA ALA A 148 16.66 -18.03 -12.21
C ALA A 148 16.07 -18.82 -11.03
N ARG A 149 15.50 -18.14 -10.03
CA ARG A 149 14.92 -18.76 -8.83
C ARG A 149 13.41 -18.98 -8.90
N GLY A 150 12.74 -18.53 -9.96
CA GLY A 150 11.28 -18.56 -10.03
C GLY A 150 10.63 -17.65 -8.98
N SER A 151 11.27 -16.55 -8.57
CA SER A 151 10.74 -15.67 -7.53
C SER A 151 9.37 -15.07 -7.88
N GLY A 152 9.04 -15.00 -9.18
CA GLY A 152 7.74 -14.53 -9.65
C GLY A 152 6.60 -15.49 -9.31
N THR A 153 6.82 -16.80 -9.40
CA THR A 153 5.81 -17.80 -9.00
C THR A 153 5.66 -17.85 -7.49
N GLU A 154 6.75 -17.67 -6.74
CA GLU A 154 6.70 -17.55 -5.29
C GLU A 154 5.92 -16.29 -4.84
N LEU A 155 6.13 -15.15 -5.50
CA LEU A 155 5.32 -13.95 -5.23
C LEU A 155 3.83 -14.21 -5.50
N VAL A 156 3.50 -14.86 -6.61
CA VAL A 156 2.11 -15.23 -6.92
C VAL A 156 1.52 -16.11 -5.81
N ARG A 157 2.27 -17.12 -5.34
CA ARG A 157 1.85 -17.98 -4.23
C ARG A 157 1.62 -17.19 -2.94
N GLN A 158 2.48 -16.22 -2.64
CA GLN A 158 2.32 -15.33 -1.49
C GLN A 158 1.04 -14.49 -1.62
N LEU A 159 0.77 -13.93 -2.81
CA LEU A 159 -0.45 -13.18 -3.07
C LEU A 159 -1.70 -14.06 -2.93
N ASP A 160 -1.65 -15.32 -3.34
CA ASP A 160 -2.76 -16.26 -3.14
C ASP A 160 -3.05 -16.52 -1.65
N LEU A 161 -2.01 -16.63 -0.83
CA LEU A 161 -2.17 -16.76 0.62
C LEU A 161 -2.78 -15.49 1.24
N LEU A 162 -2.33 -14.31 0.79
CA LEU A 162 -2.88 -13.02 1.23
C LEU A 162 -4.34 -12.83 0.79
N HIS A 163 -4.67 -13.24 -0.43
CA HIS A 163 -6.04 -13.21 -0.93
C HIS A 163 -6.94 -14.14 -0.12
N ALA A 164 -6.51 -15.38 0.12
CA ALA A 164 -7.26 -16.31 0.96
C ALA A 164 -7.43 -15.79 2.40
N ASP A 165 -6.43 -15.09 2.95
CA ASP A 165 -6.57 -14.44 4.26
C ASP A 165 -7.58 -13.29 4.24
N ALA A 166 -7.50 -12.41 3.24
CA ALA A 166 -8.46 -11.32 3.07
C ALA A 166 -9.90 -11.83 2.93
N VAL A 167 -10.12 -12.91 2.15
CA VAL A 167 -11.45 -13.53 1.97
C VAL A 167 -11.95 -14.11 3.28
N ARG A 168 -11.12 -14.87 4.03
CA ARG A 168 -11.53 -15.43 5.33
C ARG A 168 -11.91 -14.33 6.33
N VAL A 169 -11.19 -13.22 6.34
CA VAL A 169 -11.50 -12.08 7.20
C VAL A 169 -12.83 -11.44 6.77
N ALA A 170 -13.02 -11.22 5.47
CA ALA A 170 -14.25 -10.66 4.93
C ALA A 170 -15.48 -11.56 5.21
N GLU A 171 -15.34 -12.88 5.07
CA GLU A 171 -16.40 -13.85 5.39
C GLU A 171 -16.82 -13.76 6.87
N ARG A 172 -15.85 -13.67 7.80
CA ARG A 172 -16.14 -13.50 9.23
C ARG A 172 -16.80 -12.17 9.51
N PHE A 173 -16.29 -11.10 8.91
CA PHE A 173 -16.84 -9.76 9.02
C PHE A 173 -18.30 -9.70 8.54
N HIS A 174 -18.62 -10.36 7.44
CA HIS A 174 -19.97 -10.42 6.87
C HIS A 174 -20.85 -11.55 7.41
N ALA A 175 -20.36 -12.40 8.32
CA ALA A 175 -21.13 -13.55 8.82
C ALA A 175 -22.45 -13.13 9.48
N ALA A 176 -22.47 -11.98 10.16
CA ALA A 176 -23.68 -11.41 10.75
C ALA A 176 -24.71 -10.94 9.70
N ASP A 177 -24.24 -10.46 8.54
CA ASP A 177 -25.12 -10.10 7.40
C ASP A 177 -25.65 -11.33 6.68
N ALA A 178 -24.80 -12.32 6.47
CA ALA A 178 -25.15 -13.58 5.82
C ALA A 178 -26.25 -14.32 6.61
N GLN A 179 -26.17 -14.29 7.95
CA GLN A 179 -27.19 -14.86 8.83
C GLN A 179 -28.54 -14.15 8.66
N ARG A 180 -28.55 -12.81 8.64
CA ARG A 180 -29.78 -12.01 8.42
C ARG A 180 -30.43 -12.29 7.06
N GLN A 181 -29.62 -12.49 6.02
CA GLN A 181 -30.12 -12.83 4.69
C GLN A 181 -30.73 -14.24 4.65
N ALA A 182 -30.06 -15.23 5.26
CA ALA A 182 -30.57 -16.60 5.33
C ALA A 182 -31.88 -16.69 6.14
N ASP A 183 -31.98 -15.92 7.23
CA ASP A 183 -33.20 -15.85 8.04
C ASP A 183 -34.36 -15.19 7.27
N HIS A 184 -34.07 -14.17 6.44
CA HIS A 184 -35.07 -13.57 5.56
C HIS A 184 -35.56 -14.53 4.48
N THR A 185 -34.66 -15.29 3.85
CA THR A 185 -35.03 -16.34 2.89
C THR A 185 -35.92 -17.39 3.56
N ARG A 186 -35.54 -17.88 4.75
CA ARG A 186 -36.33 -18.86 5.51
C ARG A 186 -37.73 -18.33 5.86
N TYR A 187 -37.84 -17.06 6.25
CA TYR A 187 -39.13 -16.42 6.52
C TYR A 187 -40.01 -16.31 5.26
N LEU A 188 -39.43 -16.04 4.09
CA LEU A 188 -40.17 -15.99 2.83
C LEU A 188 -40.64 -17.38 2.38
N GLU A 189 -39.80 -18.41 2.57
CA GLU A 189 -40.14 -19.81 2.29
C GLU A 189 -41.25 -20.32 3.21
N ASP A 190 -41.27 -19.94 4.49
CA ASP A 190 -42.30 -20.37 5.46
C ASP A 190 -43.67 -19.68 5.25
N ARG A 191 -43.69 -18.57 4.49
CA ARG A 191 -44.90 -17.77 4.23
C ARG A 191 -45.50 -17.96 2.83
N GLY A 192 -44.75 -18.55 1.89
CA GLY A 192 -45.16 -18.79 0.50
C GLY A 192 -45.76 -20.18 0.30
#